data_AF-A0AAV5KNU0-F1
#
_entry.id   AF-A0AAV5KNU0-F1
#
_cell.length_a   1.000
_cell.length_b   1.000
_cell.length_c   1.000
_cell.angle_alpha   90.00
_cell.angle_beta   90.00
_cell.angle_gamma   90.00
#
_symmetry.space_group_name_H-M   'P 1'
#
loop_
_entity.id
_entity.type
_entity.pdbx_description
1 polymer ?
#
loop_
_entity_poly.entity_id
_entity_poly.type
_entity_poly.pdbx_seq_one_letter_code
_entity_poly.pdbx_strand_id
1 'polypeptide(L)'
;MHMLFPFLQTCKPLVVTFRAYSKDQILRILRERLMALPYVVFQPQALELCARKVAAASGDMRKALSVCRSAVQMLEAEMRESSSSPNSSVGEATDQQTPQDLEACKRQQNITVRIDHMAAA
;
A
#
# COMPACT_ATOMS: atom_id res chain seq x y z
N MET A 1 23.29 38.56 38.69
CA MET A 1 22.25 37.99 37.80
C MET A 1 22.00 38.96 36.67
N HIS A 2 21.71 38.46 35.46
CA HIS A 2 21.51 39.18 34.18
C HIS A 2 22.77 39.53 33.39
N MET A 3 23.23 38.57 32.59
CA MET A 3 23.66 38.91 31.23
C MET A 3 22.94 37.96 30.28
N LEU A 4 21.76 38.41 29.85
CA LEU A 4 20.88 37.75 28.90
C LEU A 4 21.54 37.85 27.52
N PHE A 5 21.71 36.72 26.84
CA PHE A 5 22.29 36.56 25.51
C PHE A 5 21.75 37.59 24.48
N PRO A 6 22.54 38.58 24.03
CA PRO A 6 22.11 39.56 23.03
C PRO A 6 22.25 39.06 21.58
N PHE A 7 22.80 37.86 21.35
CA PHE A 7 23.17 37.37 20.01
C PHE A 7 22.09 36.58 19.27
N LEU A 8 20.92 36.31 19.89
CA LEU A 8 19.83 35.56 19.24
C LEU A 8 18.80 36.46 18.53
N GLN A 9 18.98 37.79 18.52
CA GLN A 9 17.99 38.73 18.01
C GLN A 9 18.13 39.10 16.52
N THR A 10 19.17 38.61 15.82
CA THR A 10 19.41 38.98 14.40
C THR A 10 19.30 37.83 13.40
N CYS A 11 19.06 36.60 13.86
CA CYS A 11 18.96 35.43 12.98
C CYS A 11 17.50 35.16 12.61
N LYS A 12 17.07 35.61 11.41
CA LYS A 12 15.78 35.22 10.86
C LYS A 12 15.87 33.77 10.37
N PRO A 13 15.09 32.83 10.92
CA PRO A 13 15.12 31.45 10.45
C PRO A 13 14.65 31.39 9.00
N LEU A 14 15.36 30.62 8.18
CA LEU A 14 14.90 30.31 6.83
C LEU A 14 13.70 29.36 6.93
N VAL A 15 12.50 29.89 6.66
CA VAL A 15 11.27 29.09 6.67
C VAL A 15 11.18 28.34 5.34
N VAL A 16 11.35 27.02 5.39
CA VAL A 16 11.11 26.14 4.25
C VAL A 16 9.72 25.53 4.40
N THR A 17 8.85 25.75 3.41
CA THR A 17 7.49 25.19 3.41
C THR A 17 7.45 23.90 2.61
N PHE A 18 6.93 22.85 3.23
CA PHE A 18 6.72 21.55 2.59
C PHE A 18 5.28 21.46 2.13
N ARG A 19 5.07 21.44 0.81
CA ARG A 19 3.75 21.26 0.23
C ARG A 19 3.31 19.81 0.34
N ALA A 20 2.00 19.59 0.39
CA ALA A 20 1.42 18.27 0.27
C ALA A 20 1.84 17.61 -1.06
N TYR A 21 2.03 16.30 -1.04
CA TYR A 21 2.45 15.57 -2.22
C TYR A 21 1.30 15.46 -3.24
N SER A 22 1.63 15.63 -4.51
CA SER A 22 0.72 15.34 -5.62
C SER A 22 0.55 13.82 -5.81
N LYS A 23 -0.51 13.42 -6.53
CA LYS A 23 -0.78 12.03 -6.90
C LYS A 23 0.45 11.37 -7.54
N ASP A 24 1.10 12.03 -8.50
CA ASP A 24 2.25 11.47 -9.21
C ASP A 24 3.48 11.37 -8.33
N GLN A 25 3.71 12.32 -7.43
CA GLN A 25 4.78 12.23 -6.44
C GLN A 25 4.55 11.09 -5.46
N ILE A 26 3.32 10.90 -4.97
CA ILE A 26 2.99 9.79 -4.08
C ILE A 26 3.24 8.46 -4.80
N LEU A 27 2.71 8.31 -6.00
CA LEU A 27 2.84 7.10 -6.80
C LEU A 27 4.31 6.79 -7.11
N ARG A 28 5.11 7.82 -7.46
CA ARG A 28 6.54 7.68 -7.71
C ARG A 28 7.28 7.18 -6.48
N ILE A 29 7.06 7.81 -5.32
CA ILE A 29 7.73 7.42 -4.07
C ILE A 29 7.34 5.98 -3.70
N LEU A 30 6.06 5.61 -3.80
CA LEU A 30 5.62 4.25 -3.54
C LEU A 30 6.30 3.24 -4.46
N ARG A 31 6.39 3.52 -5.77
CA ARG A 31 7.10 2.66 -6.73
C ARG A 31 8.58 2.53 -6.37
N GLU A 32 9.27 3.63 -6.11
CA GLU A 32 10.69 3.61 -5.74
C GLU A 32 10.95 2.80 -4.46
N ARG A 33 10.04 2.85 -3.48
CA ARG A 33 10.15 2.01 -2.28
C ARG A 33 9.93 0.52 -2.59
N LEU A 34 8.99 0.20 -3.47
CA LEU A 34 8.67 -1.18 -3.85
C LEU A 34 9.73 -1.79 -4.76
N MET A 35 10.48 -0.99 -5.52
CA MET A 35 11.61 -1.47 -6.34
C MET A 35 12.73 -2.09 -5.50
N ALA A 36 12.80 -1.81 -4.20
CA ALA A 36 13.75 -2.47 -3.30
C ALA A 36 13.36 -3.93 -3.00
N LEU A 37 12.16 -4.38 -3.37
CA LEU A 37 11.68 -5.74 -3.14
C LEU A 37 11.90 -6.62 -4.38
N PRO A 38 12.24 -7.91 -4.23
CA PRO A 38 12.50 -8.80 -5.35
C PRO A 38 11.23 -9.33 -6.04
N TYR A 39 10.03 -8.99 -5.53
CA TYR A 39 8.75 -9.43 -6.06
C TYR A 39 7.72 -8.30 -6.07
N VAL A 40 6.70 -8.44 -6.92
CA VAL A 40 5.61 -7.48 -7.05
C VAL A 40 4.59 -7.70 -5.93
N VAL A 41 4.47 -6.73 -5.03
CA VAL A 41 3.53 -6.79 -3.89
C VAL A 41 2.16 -6.19 -4.22
N PHE A 42 2.11 -5.16 -5.05
CA PHE A 42 0.88 -4.43 -5.36
C PHE A 42 0.61 -4.41 -6.84
N GLN A 43 -0.67 -4.53 -7.22
CA GLN A 43 -1.09 -4.22 -8.58
C GLN A 43 -0.88 -2.71 -8.87
N PRO A 44 -0.42 -2.33 -10.08
CA PRO A 44 -0.19 -0.93 -10.42
C PRO A 44 -1.44 -0.05 -10.24
N GLN A 45 -2.62 -0.58 -10.55
CA GLN A 45 -3.90 0.10 -10.42
C GLN A 45 -4.28 0.34 -8.95
N ALA A 46 -3.94 -0.59 -8.05
CA ALA A 46 -4.16 -0.43 -6.61
C ALA A 46 -3.30 0.71 -6.04
N LEU A 47 -2.03 0.80 -6.45
CA LEU A 47 -1.15 1.92 -6.05
C LEU A 47 -1.65 3.25 -6.58
N GLU A 48 -2.13 3.29 -7.83
CA GLU A 48 -2.69 4.51 -8.42
C GLU A 48 -3.96 4.97 -7.67
N LEU A 49 -4.83 4.03 -7.29
CA LEU A 49 -6.01 4.31 -6.48
C LEU A 49 -5.61 4.92 -5.13
N CYS A 50 -4.65 4.32 -4.43
CA CYS A 50 -4.13 4.83 -3.17
C CYS A 50 -3.56 6.25 -3.31
N ALA A 51 -2.69 6.46 -4.30
CA ALA A 51 -2.08 7.75 -4.56
C ALA A 51 -3.13 8.84 -4.85
N ARG A 52 -4.15 8.53 -5.66
CA ARG A 52 -5.25 9.45 -5.96
C ARG A 52 -6.10 9.77 -4.72
N LYS A 53 -6.48 8.75 -3.94
CA LYS A 53 -7.28 8.90 -2.71
C LYS A 53 -6.54 9.77 -1.68
N VAL A 54 -5.26 9.52 -1.45
CA VAL A 54 -4.47 10.26 -0.45
C VAL A 54 -4.16 11.68 -0.93
N ALA A 55 -3.77 11.88 -2.19
CA ALA A 55 -3.53 13.22 -2.74
C ALA A 55 -4.77 14.11 -2.66
N ALA A 56 -5.95 13.57 -2.98
CA ALA A 56 -7.20 14.32 -2.90
C ALA A 56 -7.62 14.64 -1.45
N ALA A 57 -7.29 13.77 -0.49
CA ALA A 57 -7.68 13.96 0.90
C ALA A 57 -6.73 14.85 1.70
N SER A 58 -5.41 14.65 1.58
CA SER A 58 -4.41 15.33 2.43
C SER A 58 -3.03 15.50 1.78
N GLY A 59 -2.64 14.61 0.87
CA GLY A 59 -1.31 14.56 0.29
C GLY A 59 -0.18 14.25 1.30
N ASP A 60 -0.50 13.64 2.45
CA ASP A 60 0.49 13.16 3.42
C ASP A 60 0.98 11.75 3.06
N MET A 61 2.28 11.64 2.78
CA MET A 61 2.93 10.36 2.45
C MET A 61 2.86 9.34 3.58
N ARG A 62 2.87 9.77 4.85
CA ARG A 62 2.74 8.85 6.00
C ARG A 62 1.40 8.13 5.96
N LYS A 63 0.34 8.86 5.59
CA LYS A 63 -1.01 8.29 5.47
C LYS A 63 -1.07 7.29 4.31
N ALA A 64 -0.44 7.59 3.17
CA ALA A 64 -0.34 6.64 2.05
C ALA A 64 0.34 5.33 2.45
N LEU A 65 1.49 5.40 3.14
CA LEU A 65 2.20 4.21 3.60
C LEU A 65 1.40 3.40 4.63
N SER A 66 0.64 4.08 5.50
CA SER A 66 -0.26 3.41 6.45
C SER A 66 -1.38 2.64 5.75
N VAL A 67 -1.99 3.24 4.72
CA VAL A 67 -3.03 2.57 3.91
C VAL A 67 -2.45 1.35 3.19
N CYS A 68 -1.26 1.48 2.59
CA CYS A 68 -0.57 0.34 1.97
C CYS A 68 -0.31 -0.81 2.97
N ARG A 69 0.08 -0.50 4.21
CA ARG A 69 0.25 -1.50 5.27
C ARG A 69 -1.07 -2.20 5.59
N SER A 70 -2.15 -1.43 5.75
CA SER A 70 -3.49 -1.97 6.03
C SER A 70 -3.96 -2.91 4.91
N ALA A 71 -3.75 -2.53 3.65
CA ALA A 71 -4.11 -3.35 2.50
C ALA A 71 -3.35 -4.69 2.45
N VAL A 72 -2.09 -4.72 2.91
CA VAL A 72 -1.32 -5.99 3.06
C VAL A 72 -1.89 -6.84 4.19
N GLN A 73 -2.23 -6.24 5.34
CA GLN A 73 -2.84 -7.00 6.45
C GLN A 73 -4.18 -7.63 6.07
N MET A 74 -4.99 -6.93 5.26
CA MET A 74 -6.24 -7.49 4.74
C MET A 74 -5.99 -8.70 3.84
N LEU A 75 -4.98 -8.62 2.97
CA LEU A 75 -4.57 -9.73 2.12
C LEU A 75 -4.09 -10.93 2.96
N GLU A 76 -3.26 -10.68 3.98
CA GLU A 76 -2.79 -11.73 4.89
C GLU A 76 -3.95 -12.41 5.65
N ALA A 77 -4.97 -11.64 6.04
CA ALA A 77 -6.18 -12.17 6.68
C ALA A 77 -6.99 -13.06 5.73
N GLU A 78 -7.21 -12.62 4.48
CA GLU A 78 -7.91 -13.40 3.44
C GLU A 78 -7.19 -14.73 3.17
N MET A 79 -5.86 -14.71 3.06
CA MET A 79 -5.05 -15.92 2.89
C MET A 79 -5.23 -16.88 4.06
N ARG A 80 -5.21 -16.38 5.30
CA ARG A 80 -5.34 -17.23 6.49
C ARG A 80 -6.70 -17.90 6.53
N GLU A 81 -7.77 -17.16 6.22
CA GLU A 81 -9.15 -17.69 6.23
C GLU A 81 -9.39 -18.73 5.13
N SER A 82 -8.75 -18.55 3.96
CA SER A 82 -8.77 -19.55 2.89
C SER A 82 -8.04 -20.86 3.24
N SER A 83 -7.06 -20.82 4.16
CA SER A 83 -6.31 -22.00 4.60
C SER A 83 -6.99 -22.81 5.72
N SER A 84 -7.95 -22.22 6.44
CA SER A 84 -8.62 -22.84 7.58
C SER A 84 -9.94 -23.55 7.26
N SER A 85 -10.39 -23.53 6.00
CA SER A 85 -11.70 -24.06 5.61
C SER A 85 -11.61 -25.19 4.58
N PRO A 86 -11.53 -26.47 4.99
CA PRO A 86 -11.98 -27.55 4.15
C PRO A 86 -13.51 -27.70 4.34
N ASN A 87 -14.28 -27.21 3.36
CA ASN A 87 -15.67 -27.57 3.08
C ASN A 87 -16.80 -27.03 4.00
N SER A 88 -17.54 -26.06 3.48
CA SER A 88 -18.99 -25.92 3.68
C SER A 88 -19.64 -25.66 2.30
N SER A 89 -20.31 -26.67 1.77
CA SER A 89 -20.92 -26.74 0.43
C SER A 89 -22.29 -26.09 0.32
N VAL A 90 -22.62 -25.51 -0.85
CA VAL A 90 -23.83 -25.84 -1.64
C VAL A 90 -23.44 -25.82 -3.14
N GLY A 91 -23.83 -26.86 -3.90
CA GLY A 91 -23.50 -27.13 -5.31
C GLY A 91 -24.05 -26.09 -6.32
N GLU A 92 -23.60 -26.06 -7.57
CA GLU A 92 -23.81 -27.08 -8.62
C GLU A 92 -22.61 -27.33 -9.57
N ALA A 93 -22.73 -28.43 -10.33
CA ALA A 93 -21.72 -29.21 -11.04
C ALA A 93 -21.20 -28.63 -12.37
N THR A 94 -19.95 -28.99 -12.76
CA THR A 94 -19.62 -29.90 -13.91
C THR A 94 -18.09 -29.96 -14.14
N ASP A 95 -17.50 -31.10 -13.73
CA ASP A 95 -16.60 -32.02 -14.45
C ASP A 95 -15.30 -31.64 -15.22
N GLN A 96 -14.26 -32.44 -14.90
CA GLN A 96 -13.04 -32.91 -15.62
C GLN A 96 -11.77 -32.03 -15.87
N GLN A 97 -10.72 -32.40 -15.10
CA GLN A 97 -9.31 -32.75 -15.47
C GLN A 97 -8.16 -31.71 -15.65
N THR A 98 -7.01 -32.07 -15.04
CA THR A 98 -5.71 -31.39 -14.79
C THR A 98 -4.74 -31.40 -16.01
N PRO A 99 -3.75 -30.47 -16.12
CA PRO A 99 -2.38 -30.76 -15.63
C PRO A 99 -1.56 -29.55 -15.08
N GLN A 100 -0.42 -29.86 -14.47
CA GLN A 100 0.27 -29.18 -13.37
C GLN A 100 1.19 -27.98 -13.71
N ASP A 101 0.85 -27.13 -14.67
CA ASP A 101 1.62 -25.89 -14.97
C ASP A 101 0.91 -24.59 -14.51
N LEU A 102 -0.31 -24.70 -13.96
CA LEU A 102 -1.16 -23.56 -13.60
C LEU A 102 -1.09 -23.16 -12.10
N GLU A 103 -0.42 -23.97 -11.28
CA GLU A 103 -0.33 -23.83 -9.82
C GLU A 103 0.62 -22.70 -9.35
N ALA A 104 1.58 -22.30 -10.19
CA ALA A 104 2.48 -21.18 -9.92
C ALA A 104 1.79 -19.82 -10.14
N CYS A 105 0.91 -19.72 -11.15
CA CYS A 105 0.19 -18.47 -11.47
C CYS A 105 -0.90 -18.15 -10.43
N LYS A 106 -1.64 -19.18 -9.95
CA LYS A 106 -2.66 -19.00 -8.89
C LYS A 106 -2.05 -18.62 -7.53
N ARG A 107 -0.89 -19.16 -7.17
CA ARG A 107 -0.16 -18.72 -5.97
C ARG A 107 0.25 -17.25 -6.06
N GLN A 108 0.75 -16.81 -7.23
CA GLN A 108 1.19 -15.43 -7.41
C GLN A 108 0.04 -14.42 -7.36
N GLN A 109 -1.14 -14.79 -7.89
CA GLN A 109 -2.35 -13.98 -7.77
C GLN A 109 -2.84 -13.85 -6.32
N ASN A 110 -2.66 -14.90 -5.51
CA ASN A 110 -3.02 -14.87 -4.09
C ASN A 110 -2.08 -13.92 -3.31
N ILE A 111 -0.82 -13.75 -3.71
CA ILE A 111 0.19 -12.98 -2.94
C ILE A 111 0.24 -11.48 -3.31
N THR A 112 -0.58 -11.03 -4.27
CA THR A 112 -0.56 -9.63 -4.72
C THR A 112 -1.73 -8.83 -4.15
N VAL A 113 -1.45 -7.65 -3.59
CA VAL A 113 -2.47 -6.70 -3.14
C VAL A 113 -3.24 -6.14 -4.35
N ARG A 114 -4.55 -6.42 -4.38
CA ARG A 114 -5.49 -6.01 -5.43
C ARG A 114 -6.17 -4.69 -5.09
N ILE A 115 -6.93 -4.18 -6.06
CA ILE A 115 -7.76 -2.97 -5.90
C ILE A 115 -8.71 -3.10 -4.72
N ASP A 116 -9.32 -4.29 -4.52
CA ASP A 116 -10.33 -4.52 -3.49
C ASP A 116 -9.79 -4.28 -2.08
N HIS A 117 -8.61 -4.83 -1.77
CA HIS A 117 -7.95 -4.64 -0.47
C HIS A 117 -7.57 -3.17 -0.24
N MET A 118 -7.21 -2.45 -1.31
CA MET A 118 -6.83 -1.03 -1.23
C MET A 118 -8.05 -0.10 -1.14
N ALA A 119 -9.18 -0.48 -1.72
CA ALA A 119 -10.41 0.28 -1.64
C ALA A 119 -11.00 0.24 -0.22
N ALA A 120 -10.89 -0.91 0.43
CA ALA A 120 -11.38 -1.13 1.79
C ALA A 120 -10.46 -0.57 2.89
N ALA A 121 -9.17 -0.37 2.59
CA ALA A 121 -8.19 0.29 3.47
C ALA A 121 -8.32 1.82 3.48
#